data_AF-A0A8J6NTT8-F1
#
_entry.id   AF-A0A8J6NTT8-F1
#
_cell.length_a   1.000
_cell.length_b   1.000
_cell.length_c   1.000
_cell.angle_alpha   90.00
_cell.angle_beta   90.00
_cell.angle_gamma   90.00
#
_symmetry.space_group_name_H-M   'P 1'
#
loop_
_entity.id
_entity.type
_entity.pdbx_description
1 polymer ?
#
loop_
_entity_poly.entity_id
_entity_poly.type
_entity_poly.pdbx_seq_one_letter_code
_entity_poly.pdbx_strand_id
1 'polypeptide(L)'
;QVFCGPGLAEVCETVGIPPVLHLGACVDNSRILLAATEVVKAGGLGNDIRDLPVAGSAPEWMSEKAIAIGQYFVASGVYTVFGYHMPLDGAPVFRDYLYKDLEKIYGGMWDCEPDPIKHARKMIAHIDKKRKALGIDKARERVLMDMADRQKLEASSQKA
;
A
#
# COMPACT_ATOMS: atom_id res chain seq x y z
N GLN A 1 4.48 -22.97 -0.63
CA GLN A 1 5.58 -22.17 -1.24
C GLN A 1 6.59 -21.75 -0.15
N VAL A 2 7.92 -21.84 -0.36
CA VAL A 2 8.96 -21.63 0.71
C VAL A 2 9.12 -20.16 1.16
N PHE A 3 8.72 -19.19 0.33
CA PHE A 3 8.96 -17.75 0.58
C PHE A 3 7.76 -17.00 1.21
N CYS A 4 6.62 -17.67 1.37
CA CYS A 4 5.40 -17.06 1.91
C CYS A 4 5.16 -17.47 3.36
N GLY A 5 4.71 -16.52 4.17
CA GLY A 5 4.06 -16.87 5.44
C GLY A 5 2.76 -17.66 5.19
N PRO A 6 2.23 -18.37 6.21
CA PRO A 6 1.08 -19.27 6.05
C PRO A 6 -0.15 -18.61 5.40
N GLY A 7 -0.47 -17.37 5.78
CA GLY A 7 -1.63 -16.66 5.24
C GLY A 7 -1.50 -16.32 3.75
N LEU A 8 -0.32 -15.86 3.30
CA LEU A 8 -0.11 -15.58 1.87
C LEU A 8 -0.03 -16.89 1.06
N ALA A 9 0.57 -17.94 1.63
CA ALA A 9 0.65 -19.25 0.99
C ALA A 9 -0.75 -19.84 0.70
N GLU A 10 -1.66 -19.78 1.66
CA GLU A 10 -3.06 -20.22 1.50
C GLU A 10 -3.75 -19.50 0.32
N VAL A 11 -3.61 -18.17 0.24
CA VAL A 11 -4.18 -17.37 -0.85
C VAL A 11 -3.56 -17.73 -2.20
N CYS A 12 -2.23 -17.83 -2.27
CA CYS A 12 -1.51 -18.18 -3.50
C CYS A 12 -1.91 -19.57 -4.02
N GLU A 13 -2.02 -20.56 -3.13
CA GLU A 13 -2.40 -21.93 -3.47
C GLU A 13 -3.87 -22.03 -3.90
N THR A 14 -4.76 -21.32 -3.21
CA THR A 14 -6.20 -21.30 -3.53
C THR A 14 -6.48 -20.65 -4.88
N VAL A 15 -5.83 -19.52 -5.18
CA VAL A 15 -6.03 -18.79 -6.44
C VAL A 15 -5.19 -19.36 -7.59
N GLY A 16 -4.14 -20.12 -7.27
CA GLY A 16 -3.22 -20.69 -8.27
C GLY A 16 -2.23 -19.67 -8.83
N ILE A 17 -1.72 -18.76 -7.99
CA ILE A 17 -0.83 -17.66 -8.39
C ILE A 17 0.55 -17.73 -7.72
N PRO A 18 1.60 -17.16 -8.35
CA PRO A 18 2.91 -17.05 -7.72
C PRO A 18 2.90 -16.02 -6.57
N PRO A 19 3.88 -16.08 -5.66
CA PRO A 19 3.98 -15.19 -4.51
C PRO A 19 4.33 -13.74 -4.87
N VAL A 20 4.88 -13.52 -6.07
CA VAL A 20 5.15 -12.21 -6.64
C VAL A 20 4.48 -12.16 -8.01
N LEU A 21 3.60 -11.19 -8.20
CA LEU A 21 2.91 -10.95 -9.46
C LEU A 21 3.71 -9.95 -10.29
N HIS A 22 4.32 -10.42 -11.38
CA HIS A 22 5.02 -9.52 -12.29
C HIS A 22 4.02 -8.74 -13.15
N LEU A 23 4.01 -7.41 -13.02
CA LEU A 23 3.08 -6.52 -13.72
C LEU A 23 3.66 -5.86 -14.98
N GLY A 24 4.91 -6.18 -15.34
CA GLY A 24 5.55 -5.72 -16.58
C GLY A 24 6.70 -4.71 -16.37
N ALA A 25 6.86 -3.81 -17.33
CA ALA A 25 7.95 -2.84 -17.38
C ALA A 25 7.69 -1.61 -16.47
N CYS A 26 8.65 -0.68 -16.39
CA CYS A 26 8.51 0.53 -15.57
C CYS A 26 7.28 1.38 -15.93
N VAL A 27 6.86 1.37 -17.20
CA VAL A 27 5.65 2.08 -17.66
C VAL A 27 4.36 1.40 -17.19
N ASP A 28 4.43 0.09 -16.89
CA ASP A 28 3.32 -0.69 -16.37
C ASP A 28 3.10 -0.47 -14.87
N ASN A 29 3.90 0.34 -14.19
CA ASN A 29 3.56 0.84 -12.85
C ASN A 29 2.21 1.59 -12.85
N SER A 30 1.77 2.10 -14.00
CA SER A 30 0.40 2.61 -14.20
C SER A 30 -0.67 1.55 -13.91
N ARG A 31 -0.40 0.26 -14.17
CA ARG A 31 -1.31 -0.86 -13.86
C ARG A 31 -1.49 -1.06 -12.36
N ILE A 32 -0.44 -0.78 -11.56
CA ILE A 32 -0.54 -0.83 -10.09
C ILE A 32 -1.52 0.25 -9.61
N LEU A 33 -1.47 1.44 -10.19
CA LEU A 33 -2.39 2.52 -9.86
C LEU A 33 -3.83 2.18 -10.27
N LEU A 34 -4.02 1.56 -11.44
CA LEU A 34 -5.33 1.04 -11.84
C LEU A 34 -5.83 -0.01 -10.83
N ALA A 35 -4.99 -0.97 -10.44
CA ALA A 35 -5.37 -1.97 -9.44
C ALA A 35 -5.77 -1.35 -8.11
N ALA A 36 -5.00 -0.37 -7.59
CA ALA A 36 -5.35 0.35 -6.38
C ALA A 36 -6.68 1.12 -6.52
N THR A 37 -6.89 1.76 -7.68
CA THR A 37 -8.13 2.48 -8.00
C THR A 37 -9.33 1.53 -8.02
N GLU A 38 -9.18 0.34 -8.62
CA GLU A 38 -10.26 -0.66 -8.65
C GLU A 38 -10.56 -1.23 -7.26
N VAL A 39 -9.55 -1.37 -6.38
CA VAL A 39 -9.77 -1.72 -4.96
C VAL A 39 -10.61 -0.66 -4.24
N VAL A 40 -10.32 0.64 -4.47
CA VAL A 40 -11.13 1.73 -3.91
C VAL A 40 -12.56 1.70 -4.47
N LYS A 41 -12.71 1.55 -5.79
CA LYS A 41 -14.02 1.51 -6.46
C LYS A 41 -14.89 0.32 -6.03
N ALA A 42 -14.28 -0.84 -5.83
CA ALA A 42 -14.98 -2.02 -5.32
C ALA A 42 -15.53 -1.78 -3.90
N GLY A 43 -14.95 -0.84 -3.16
CA GLY A 43 -15.39 -0.44 -1.82
C GLY A 43 -15.01 -1.46 -0.74
N GLY A 44 -15.39 -1.16 0.50
CA GLY A 44 -15.22 -2.05 1.65
C GLY A 44 -13.84 -2.04 2.33
N LEU A 45 -12.84 -1.36 1.77
CA LEU A 45 -11.52 -1.20 2.38
C LEU A 45 -11.14 0.25 2.69
N GLY A 46 -11.54 1.23 1.87
CA GLY A 46 -11.23 2.64 2.04
C GLY A 46 -11.96 3.50 1.01
N ASN A 47 -11.91 4.83 1.14
CA ASN A 47 -12.59 5.75 0.23
C ASN A 47 -11.61 6.41 -0.77
N ASP A 48 -10.31 6.32 -0.51
CA ASP A 48 -9.25 6.86 -1.35
C ASP A 48 -8.01 5.96 -1.30
N ILE A 49 -7.10 6.08 -2.27
CA ILE A 49 -5.86 5.30 -2.34
C ILE A 49 -5.01 5.52 -1.08
N ARG A 50 -5.02 6.73 -0.51
CA ARG A 50 -4.28 7.03 0.73
C ARG A 50 -4.76 6.25 1.95
N ASP A 51 -5.97 5.71 1.92
CA ASP A 51 -6.50 4.91 3.03
C ASP A 51 -6.00 3.46 2.97
N LEU A 52 -5.59 3.01 1.79
CA LEU A 52 -5.24 1.61 1.56
C LEU A 52 -3.96 1.22 2.30
N PRO A 53 -3.88 -0.01 2.83
CA PRO A 53 -2.68 -0.54 3.47
C PRO A 53 -1.66 -1.02 2.43
N VAL A 54 -1.14 -0.08 1.63
CA VAL A 54 -0.19 -0.31 0.52
C VAL A 54 1.04 0.57 0.66
N ALA A 55 2.17 0.12 0.13
CA ALA A 55 3.42 0.88 0.08
C ALA A 55 4.15 0.64 -1.25
N GLY A 56 4.77 1.69 -1.79
CA GLY A 56 5.71 1.63 -2.91
C GLY A 56 7.15 1.42 -2.42
N SER A 57 7.96 0.75 -3.23
CA SER A 57 9.36 0.49 -2.91
C SER A 57 10.23 0.57 -4.16
N ALA A 58 11.31 1.34 -4.07
CA ALA A 58 12.39 1.39 -5.06
C ALA A 58 13.73 1.16 -4.33
N PRO A 59 14.06 -0.09 -3.99
CA PRO A 59 15.20 -0.40 -3.13
C PRO A 59 16.55 -0.07 -3.80
N GLU A 60 16.63 -0.21 -5.12
CA GLU A 60 17.85 -0.02 -5.90
C GLU A 60 17.63 1.02 -7.01
N TRP A 61 17.01 2.15 -6.65
CA TRP A 61 16.73 3.20 -7.63
C TRP A 61 18.03 3.80 -8.20
N MET A 62 18.03 4.13 -9.48
CA MET A 62 19.21 4.68 -10.17
C MET A 62 18.85 5.82 -11.13
N SER A 63 17.74 5.69 -11.87
CA SER A 63 17.39 6.64 -12.93
C SER A 63 16.39 7.70 -12.46
N GLU A 64 16.41 8.86 -13.11
CA GLU A 64 15.44 9.95 -12.90
C GLU A 64 13.99 9.50 -13.11
N LYS A 65 13.78 8.49 -13.97
CA LYS A 65 12.45 7.85 -14.14
C LYS A 65 11.93 7.26 -12.83
N ALA A 66 12.81 6.70 -11.98
CA ALA A 66 12.40 6.18 -10.69
C ALA A 66 11.89 7.31 -9.79
N ILE A 67 12.55 8.48 -9.79
CA ILE A 67 12.10 9.65 -9.02
C ILE A 67 10.72 10.10 -9.50
N ALA A 68 10.50 10.20 -10.81
CA ALA A 68 9.20 10.55 -11.37
C ALA A 68 8.11 9.53 -10.98
N ILE A 69 8.44 8.23 -10.98
CA ILE A 69 7.54 7.16 -10.54
C ILE A 69 7.19 7.33 -9.06
N GLY A 70 8.19 7.48 -8.20
CA GLY A 70 7.97 7.70 -6.77
C GLY A 70 7.10 8.94 -6.50
N GLN A 71 7.33 10.02 -7.25
CA GLN A 71 6.58 11.26 -7.08
C GLN A 71 5.10 11.08 -7.38
N TYR A 72 4.74 10.40 -8.48
CA TYR A 72 3.33 10.21 -8.79
C TYR A 72 2.66 9.22 -7.81
N PHE A 73 3.37 8.21 -7.31
CA PHE A 73 2.84 7.34 -6.26
C PHE A 73 2.53 8.13 -4.99
N VAL A 74 3.48 8.95 -4.54
CA VAL A 74 3.31 9.82 -3.36
C VAL A 74 2.16 10.80 -3.55
N ALA A 75 2.08 11.46 -4.71
CA ALA A 75 0.98 12.37 -5.04
C ALA A 75 -0.37 11.65 -5.16
N SER A 76 -0.37 10.34 -5.46
CA SER A 76 -1.57 9.50 -5.50
C SER A 76 -1.94 8.92 -4.12
N GLY A 77 -1.25 9.31 -3.05
CA GLY A 77 -1.57 8.88 -1.68
C GLY A 77 -0.75 7.68 -1.16
N VAL A 78 0.22 7.19 -1.92
CA VAL A 78 0.98 5.98 -1.55
C VAL A 78 2.30 6.34 -0.85
N TYR A 79 2.51 5.76 0.33
CA TYR A 79 3.82 5.80 0.99
C TYR A 79 4.88 5.08 0.16
N THR A 80 5.98 5.75 -0.16
CA THR A 80 6.99 5.22 -1.09
C THR A 80 8.40 5.33 -0.52
N VAL A 81 9.09 4.19 -0.41
CA VAL A 81 10.42 4.08 0.21
C VAL A 81 11.51 3.84 -0.83
N PHE A 82 12.57 4.63 -0.79
CA PHE A 82 13.74 4.51 -1.65
C PHE A 82 14.93 3.93 -0.87
N GLY A 83 15.71 3.03 -1.48
CA GLY A 83 16.80 2.32 -0.80
C GLY A 83 18.21 2.85 -1.05
N TYR A 84 18.36 4.03 -1.66
CA TYR A 84 19.66 4.66 -1.87
C TYR A 84 19.61 6.15 -1.54
N HIS A 85 20.77 6.78 -1.40
CA HIS A 85 20.91 8.19 -1.03
C HIS A 85 20.12 9.12 -1.96
N MET A 86 19.20 9.89 -1.38
CA MET A 86 18.53 11.01 -2.05
C MET A 86 19.36 12.29 -1.88
N PRO A 87 19.70 13.02 -2.95
CA PRO A 87 20.56 14.22 -2.89
C PRO A 87 19.83 15.44 -2.33
N LEU A 88 19.41 15.36 -1.06
CA LEU A 88 18.58 16.36 -0.37
C LEU A 88 19.31 17.08 0.77
N ASP A 89 20.55 16.68 1.08
CA ASP A 89 21.28 17.18 2.26
C ASP A 89 21.55 18.69 2.21
N GLY A 90 21.66 19.27 1.02
CA GLY A 90 21.83 20.72 0.83
C GLY A 90 20.54 21.54 0.95
N ALA A 91 19.36 20.90 1.07
CA ALA A 91 18.07 21.57 1.02
C ALA A 91 17.11 21.05 2.12
N PRO A 92 17.36 21.38 3.41
CA PRO A 92 16.61 20.84 4.54
C PRO A 92 15.11 21.17 4.49
N VAL A 93 14.74 22.36 4.00
CA VAL A 93 13.32 22.74 3.82
C VAL A 93 12.65 21.85 2.79
N PHE A 94 13.32 21.58 1.67
CA PHE A 94 12.78 20.70 0.62
C PHE A 94 12.73 19.24 1.08
N ARG A 95 13.73 18.80 1.84
CA ARG A 95 13.75 17.47 2.47
C ARG A 95 12.55 17.27 3.40
N ASP A 96 12.28 18.23 4.28
CA ASP A 96 11.13 18.18 5.18
C ASP A 96 9.80 18.24 4.43
N TYR A 97 9.73 19.04 3.37
CA TYR A 97 8.56 19.07 2.49
C TYR A 97 8.26 17.68 1.91
N LEU A 98 9.28 17.02 1.34
CA LEU A 98 9.14 15.68 0.74
C LEU A 98 8.77 14.60 1.76
N TYR A 99 9.43 14.58 2.93
CA TYR A 99 9.29 13.49 3.90
C TYR A 99 8.17 13.69 4.93
N LYS A 100 7.64 14.92 5.09
CA LYS A 100 6.63 15.22 6.13
C LYS A 100 5.41 15.93 5.57
N ASP A 101 5.59 16.97 4.77
CA ASP A 101 4.45 17.82 4.39
C ASP A 101 3.61 17.20 3.28
N LEU A 102 4.19 16.41 2.39
CA LEU A 102 3.43 15.68 1.37
C LEU A 102 2.40 14.71 1.97
N GLU A 103 2.68 14.11 3.15
CA GLU A 103 1.69 13.25 3.84
C GLU A 103 0.42 14.04 4.18
N LYS A 104 0.57 15.31 4.55
CA LYS A 104 -0.57 16.17 4.93
C LYS A 104 -1.39 16.60 3.71
N ILE A 105 -0.73 16.76 2.56
CA ILE A 105 -1.35 17.24 1.32
C ILE A 105 -2.03 16.08 0.58
N TYR A 106 -1.31 14.98 0.36
CA TYR A 106 -1.76 13.88 -0.49
C TYR A 106 -2.06 12.59 0.29
N GLY A 107 -1.60 12.45 1.53
CA GLY A 107 -1.70 11.22 2.32
C GLY A 107 -0.57 10.21 2.05
N GLY A 108 0.16 10.38 0.94
CA GLY A 108 1.40 9.67 0.63
C GLY A 108 2.62 10.48 1.05
N MET A 109 3.74 9.80 1.29
CA MET A 109 5.00 10.45 1.65
C MET A 109 6.19 9.68 1.11
N TRP A 110 7.29 10.39 0.92
CA TRP A 110 8.58 9.77 0.63
C TRP A 110 9.24 9.27 1.92
N ASP A 111 10.05 8.23 1.80
CA ASP A 111 11.05 7.87 2.81
C ASP A 111 12.29 7.28 2.12
N CYS A 112 13.41 7.29 2.83
CA CYS A 112 14.69 6.78 2.37
C CYS A 112 15.29 5.88 3.45
N GLU A 113 15.58 4.63 3.11
CA GLU A 113 16.19 3.66 4.01
C GLU A 113 17.11 2.71 3.24
N PRO A 114 18.44 2.88 3.34
CA PRO A 114 19.41 2.05 2.64
C PRO A 114 19.55 0.62 3.17
N ASP A 115 19.21 0.38 4.43
CA ASP A 115 19.22 -0.98 4.97
C ASP A 115 17.96 -1.74 4.50
N PRO A 116 18.09 -2.80 3.68
CA PRO A 116 16.94 -3.48 3.08
C PRO A 116 16.02 -4.12 4.14
N ILE A 117 16.55 -4.50 5.31
CA ILE A 117 15.77 -5.07 6.39
C ILE A 117 14.96 -3.98 7.09
N LYS A 118 15.57 -2.82 7.36
CA LYS A 118 14.83 -1.67 7.92
C LYS A 118 13.82 -1.12 6.92
N HIS A 119 14.16 -1.10 5.63
CA HIS A 119 13.28 -0.70 4.54
C HIS A 119 12.00 -1.54 4.54
N ALA A 120 12.15 -2.88 4.55
CA ALA A 120 11.00 -3.78 4.64
C ALA A 120 10.19 -3.56 5.92
N ARG A 121 10.85 -3.39 7.08
CA ARG A 121 10.16 -3.11 8.36
C ARG A 121 9.38 -1.79 8.34
N LYS A 122 9.91 -0.74 7.71
CA LYS A 122 9.21 0.54 7.54
C LYS A 122 7.94 0.37 6.69
N MET A 123 8.01 -0.40 5.59
CA MET A 123 6.84 -0.72 4.78
C MET A 123 5.79 -1.50 5.57
N ILE A 124 6.21 -2.55 6.29
CA ILE A 124 5.31 -3.36 7.14
C ILE A 124 4.64 -2.47 8.20
N ALA A 125 5.41 -1.64 8.90
CA ALA A 125 4.88 -0.74 9.92
C ALA A 125 3.86 0.27 9.34
N HIS A 126 4.09 0.77 8.12
CA HIS A 126 3.13 1.63 7.43
C HIS A 126 1.83 0.87 7.10
N ILE A 127 1.94 -0.33 6.53
CA ILE A 127 0.81 -1.20 6.19
C ILE A 127 0.00 -1.49 7.46
N ASP A 128 0.64 -1.85 8.57
CA ASP A 128 -0.02 -2.14 9.85
C ASP A 128 -0.72 -0.90 10.43
N LYS A 129 -0.08 0.29 10.34
CA LYS A 129 -0.71 1.57 10.74
C LYS A 129 -2.01 1.82 9.97
N LYS A 130 -2.01 1.59 8.64
CA LYS A 130 -3.20 1.74 7.79
C LYS A 130 -4.25 0.68 8.10
N ARG A 131 -3.86 -0.58 8.26
CA ARG A 131 -4.78 -1.68 8.67
C ARG A 131 -5.49 -1.36 9.99
N LYS A 132 -4.77 -0.82 10.97
CA LYS A 132 -5.33 -0.39 12.25
C LYS A 132 -6.31 0.77 12.09
N ALA A 133 -5.99 1.76 11.26
CA ALA A 133 -6.89 2.87 10.96
C ALA A 133 -8.21 2.40 10.30
N LEU A 134 -8.14 1.31 9.52
CA LEU A 134 -9.30 0.67 8.89
C LEU A 134 -10.01 -0.36 9.79
N GLY A 135 -9.48 -0.65 10.98
CA GLY A 135 -10.06 -1.63 11.91
C GLY A 135 -9.94 -3.09 11.45
N ILE A 136 -8.97 -3.41 10.60
CA ILE A 136 -8.69 -4.77 10.07
C ILE A 136 -7.39 -5.38 10.63
N ASP A 137 -6.90 -4.83 11.73
CA ASP A 137 -5.74 -5.32 12.48
C ASP A 137 -6.06 -6.55 13.35
N LYS A 138 -7.35 -6.81 13.59
CA LYS A 138 -7.81 -7.95 14.39
C LYS A 138 -8.35 -9.05 13.49
N ALA A 139 -8.06 -10.30 13.86
CA ALA A 139 -8.75 -11.44 13.29
C ALA A 139 -10.25 -11.31 13.62
N ARG A 140 -11.08 -11.03 12.60
CA ARG A 140 -12.52 -11.20 12.76
C ARG A 140 -12.77 -12.70 12.94
N GLU A 141 -13.58 -13.03 13.93
CA GLU A 141 -14.12 -14.38 14.08
C GLU A 141 -14.83 -14.74 12.77
N ARG A 142 -14.47 -15.87 12.16
CA ARG A 142 -15.09 -16.34 10.92
C ARG A 142 -16.50 -16.82 11.26
N VAL A 143 -17.45 -15.88 11.36
CA VAL A 143 -18.86 -16.20 11.57
C VAL A 143 -19.43 -16.64 10.24
N LEU A 144 -19.88 -17.90 10.17
CA LEU A 144 -20.58 -18.42 9.01
C LEU A 144 -21.98 -17.78 8.99
N MET A 145 -22.11 -16.66 8.28
CA MET A 145 -23.38 -15.93 8.18
C MET A 145 -24.33 -16.67 7.26
N ASP A 146 -25.52 -16.97 7.76
CA ASP A 146 -26.59 -17.54 6.96
C ASP A 146 -27.27 -16.47 6.08
N MET A 147 -28.24 -16.89 5.26
CA MET A 147 -28.95 -15.96 4.36
C MET A 147 -29.78 -14.91 5.12
N ALA A 148 -30.25 -15.23 6.33
CA ALA A 148 -31.00 -14.30 7.16
C ALA A 148 -30.09 -13.23 7.79
N ASP A 149 -28.86 -13.60 8.15
CA ASP A 149 -27.82 -12.68 8.62
C ASP A 149 -27.43 -11.67 7.54
N ARG A 150 -27.31 -12.14 6.28
CA ARG A 150 -27.03 -11.28 5.12
C ARG A 150 -28.14 -10.28 4.84
N GLN A 151 -29.40 -10.73 4.89
CA GLN A 151 -30.57 -9.85 4.69
C GLN A 151 -30.66 -8.75 5.76
N LYS A 152 -30.28 -9.04 7.01
CA LYS A 152 -30.25 -8.03 8.09
C LYS A 152 -29.13 -7.00 7.90
N LEU A 153 -27.99 -7.39 7.36
CA LEU A 153 -26.88 -6.49 7.04
C LEU A 153 -27.24 -5.53 5.90
N GLU A 154 -27.90 -6.01 4.86
CA GLU A 154 -28.39 -5.16 3.76
C GLU A 154 -29.46 -4.16 4.25
N ALA A 155 -30.39 -4.62 5.10
CA ALA A 155 -31.45 -3.77 5.66
C ALA A 155 -30.94 -2.71 6.65
N SER A 156 -29.81 -2.96 7.33
CA SER A 156 -29.18 -1.99 8.23
C SER A 156 -28.27 -1.00 7.49
N SER A 157 -27.66 -1.42 6.38
CA SER A 157 -26.81 -0.55 5.55
C SER A 157 -27.61 0.49 4.74
N GLN A 158 -28.91 0.26 4.52
CA GLN A 158 -29.82 1.22 3.84
C GLN A 158 -30.40 2.30 4.77
N LYS A 159 -30.14 2.23 6.08
CA LYS A 159 -30.67 3.18 7.09
C LYS A 159 -29.61 4.15 7.65
N ALA A 160 -28.38 4.11 7.15
CA ALA A 160 -27.28 4.99 7.52
C ALA A 160 -27.00 6.03 6.43
#